data_AF-A0A426D3U5-F1
#
_entry.id   AF-A0A426D3U5-F1
#
_cell.length_a   1.000
_cell.length_b   1.000
_cell.length_c   1.000
_cell.angle_alpha   90.00
_cell.angle_beta   90.00
_cell.angle_gamma   90.00
#
_symmetry.space_group_name_H-M   'P 1'
#
loop_
_entity.id
_entity.type
_entity.pdbx_description
1 polymer ?
#
loop_
_entity_poly.entity_id
_entity_poly.type
_entity_poly.pdbx_seq_one_letter_code
_entity_poly.pdbx_strand_id
1 'polypeptide(L)' 'MDKELILETLLRLDDPFYLNTFANAVDEDEWFRINERYIQTDLQRYFPASISTTDPATWQFIKSKLKQFSVE' A
#
# COMPACT_ATOMS: atom_id res chain seq x y z
N MET A 1 -4.56 14.90 3.15
CA MET A 1 -4.64 13.43 3.00
C MET A 1 -5.46 12.90 4.16
N ASP A 2 -6.56 12.22 3.86
CA ASP A 2 -7.45 11.63 4.86
C ASP A 2 -6.95 10.23 5.26
N LYS A 3 -6.23 10.17 6.39
CA LYS A 3 -5.59 8.93 6.85
C LYS A 3 -6.60 7.88 7.31
N GLU A 4 -7.72 8.30 7.87
CA GLU A 4 -8.74 7.40 8.41
C GLU A 4 -9.43 6.68 7.27
N LEU A 5 -9.85 7.42 6.24
CA LEU A 5 -10.42 6.84 5.02
C LEU A 5 -9.44 5.89 4.31
N ILE A 6 -8.13 6.19 4.35
CA ILE A 6 -7.12 5.28 3.82
C ILE A 6 -7.10 3.97 4.59
N LEU A 7 -7.04 4.01 5.92
CA LEU A 7 -7.00 2.82 6.76
C LEU A 7 -8.27 1.98 6.60
N GLU A 8 -9.45 2.62 6.60
CA GLU A 8 -10.72 1.94 6.37
C GLU A 8 -10.77 1.24 5.02
N THR A 9 -10.23 1.87 3.96
CA THR A 9 -10.17 1.28 2.63
C THR A 9 -9.24 0.07 2.61
N LEU A 10 -8.05 0.19 3.21
CA LEU A 10 -7.08 -0.91 3.28
C LEU A 10 -7.60 -2.11 4.08
N LEU A 11 -8.30 -1.89 5.19
CA LEU A 11 -8.90 -2.96 6.00
C LEU A 11 -9.99 -3.76 5.26
N ARG A 12 -10.57 -3.19 4.20
CA ARG A 12 -11.58 -3.86 3.37
C ARG A 12 -10.96 -4.64 2.21
N LEU A 13 -9.65 -4.53 2.00
CA LEU A 13 -8.96 -5.33 0.98
C LEU A 13 -8.85 -6.78 1.47
N ASP A 14 -9.38 -7.70 0.67
CA ASP A 14 -9.31 -9.15 0.88
C ASP A 14 -8.57 -9.81 -0.29
N ASP A 15 -7.59 -9.12 -0.87
CA ASP A 15 -6.78 -9.63 -1.97
C ASP A 15 -5.51 -10.32 -1.43
N PRO A 16 -5.33 -11.63 -1.67
CA PRO A 16 -4.14 -12.37 -1.27
C PRO A 16 -2.82 -11.76 -1.74
N PHE A 17 -2.84 -10.99 -2.83
CA PHE A 17 -1.66 -10.28 -3.35
C PHE A 17 -1.02 -9.35 -2.32
N TYR A 18 -1.83 -8.69 -1.48
CA TYR A 18 -1.38 -7.79 -0.42
C TYR A 18 -1.08 -8.51 0.89
N LEU A 19 -1.39 -9.80 1.00
CA LEU A 19 -1.19 -10.64 2.19
C LEU A 19 0.07 -11.50 2.11
N ASN A 20 0.98 -11.18 1.17
CA ASN A 20 2.26 -11.87 1.06
C ASN A 20 3.08 -11.72 2.34
N THR A 21 3.71 -12.82 2.77
CA THR A 21 4.68 -12.83 3.87
C THR A 21 6.09 -12.80 3.31
N PHE A 22 6.93 -11.89 3.81
CA PHE A 22 8.32 -11.77 3.37
C PHE A 22 9.29 -12.37 4.40
N ALA A 23 10.44 -12.86 3.93
CA ALA A 23 11.47 -13.41 4.80
C ALA A 23 12.21 -12.32 5.58
N ASN A 24 12.38 -11.14 4.98
CA ASN A 24 13.06 -9.98 5.57
C ASN A 24 12.60 -8.67 4.90
N ALA A 25 13.05 -7.55 5.47
CA ALA A 25 12.71 -6.21 4.99
C ALA A 25 13.24 -5.89 3.57
N VAL A 26 14.38 -6.47 3.18
CA VAL A 26 15.00 -6.21 1.87
C VAL A 26 14.18 -6.83 0.75
N ASP A 27 13.74 -8.08 0.94
CA ASP A 27 12.87 -8.78 -0.01
C ASP A 27 11.51 -8.07 -0.17
N GLU A 28 10.94 -7.60 0.95
CA GLU A 28 9.72 -6.81 0.94
C GLU A 28 9.89 -5.48 0.18
N ASP A 29 10.96 -4.74 0.47
CA ASP A 29 11.21 -3.45 -0.20
C ASP A 29 11.41 -3.61 -1.71
N GLU A 30 12.13 -4.65 -2.12
CA GLU A 30 12.33 -4.96 -3.54
C GLU A 30 11.01 -5.36 -4.22
N TRP A 31 10.17 -6.15 -3.54
CA TRP A 31 8.84 -6.50 -4.05
C TRP A 31 7.98 -5.25 -4.25
N PHE A 32 7.92 -4.34 -3.27
CA PHE A 32 7.20 -3.09 -3.43
C PHE A 32 7.78 -2.22 -4.54
N ARG A 33 9.12 -2.15 -4.68
CA ARG A 33 9.79 -1.38 -5.74
C ARG A 33 9.43 -1.90 -7.14
N ILE A 34 9.39 -3.21 -7.32
CA ILE A 34 9.04 -3.85 -8.60
C ILE A 34 7.56 -3.65 -8.92
N ASN A 35 6.69 -3.80 -7.93
CA ASN A 35 5.23 -3.80 -8.12
C ASN A 35 4.58 -2.43 -7.91
N GLU A 36 5.35 -1.38 -7.59
CA GLU A 36 4.83 -0.08 -7.16
C GLU A 36 3.74 0.48 -8.08
N ARG A 37 4.03 0.59 -9.37
CA ARG A 37 3.08 1.15 -10.35
C ARG A 37 1.82 0.31 -10.49
N TYR A 38 1.96 -1.02 -10.42
CA TYR A 38 0.82 -1.93 -10.46
C TYR A 38 -0.05 -1.74 -9.21
N ILE A 39 0.56 -1.74 -8.02
CA ILE A 39 -0.14 -1.58 -6.75
C ILE A 39 -0.88 -0.24 -6.71
N GLN A 40 -0.22 0.86 -7.08
CA GLN A 40 -0.85 2.18 -7.11
C GLN A 40 -2.09 2.18 -8.02
N THR A 41 -1.96 1.62 -9.23
CA THR A 41 -3.05 1.58 -10.22
C THR A 41 -4.20 0.70 -9.74
N ASP A 42 -3.91 -0.45 -9.15
CA ASP A 42 -4.92 -1.39 -8.68
C ASP A 42 -5.63 -0.86 -7.43
N LEU A 43 -4.86 -0.36 -6.44
CA LEU A 43 -5.43 0.26 -5.25
C LEU A 43 -6.35 1.42 -5.61
N GLN A 44 -6.00 2.25 -6.60
CA GLN A 44 -6.81 3.40 -7.00
C GLN A 44 -8.27 3.03 -7.33
N ARG A 45 -8.56 1.78 -7.70
CA ARG A 45 -9.92 1.28 -7.96
C ARG A 45 -10.79 1.18 -6.70
N TYR A 46 -10.17 0.97 -5.55
CA TYR A 46 -10.84 0.87 -4.25
C TYR A 46 -10.89 2.21 -3.52
N PHE A 47 -9.96 3.11 -3.83
CA PHE A 47 -9.92 4.45 -3.23
C PHE A 47 -10.87 5.42 -3.93
N PRO A 48 -11.52 6.33 -3.18
CA PRO A 48 -12.30 7.41 -3.77
C PRO A 48 -11.40 8.39 -4.52
N ALA A 49 -11.97 9.12 -5.50
CA ALA A 49 -11.23 10.09 -6.32
C ALA A 49 -10.58 11.24 -5.52
N SER A 50 -10.99 11.46 -4.27
CA SER A 50 -10.37 12.41 -3.34
C SER A 50 -9.01 11.95 -2.81
N ILE A 51 -8.67 10.66 -2.96
CA ILE A 51 -7.39 10.08 -2.56
C ILE A 51 -6.67 9.57 -3.81
N SER A 52 -5.49 10.12 -4.06
CA SER A 52 -4.62 9.70 -5.16
C SER A 52 -3.54 8.77 -4.64
N THR A 53 -3.52 7.51 -5.11
CA THR A 53 -2.50 6.52 -4.72
C THR A 53 -1.13 6.80 -5.34
N THR A 54 -1.07 7.69 -6.34
CA THR A 54 0.18 8.15 -6.96
C THR A 54 0.74 9.41 -6.33
N ASP A 55 -0.02 10.07 -5.44
CA ASP A 55 0.51 11.18 -4.64
C ASP A 55 1.62 10.66 -3.70
N PRO A 56 2.83 11.25 -3.67
CA PRO A 56 3.94 10.72 -2.90
C PRO A 56 3.65 10.57 -1.41
N ALA A 57 2.98 11.53 -0.78
CA ALA A 57 2.68 11.47 0.65
C ALA A 57 1.64 10.39 0.97
N THR A 58 0.63 10.27 0.11
CA THR A 58 -0.39 9.22 0.19
C THR A 58 0.20 7.84 -0.01
N TRP A 59 1.04 7.69 -1.04
CA TRP A 59 1.70 6.42 -1.33
C TRP A 59 2.61 5.98 -0.19
N GLN A 60 3.43 6.88 0.35
CA GLN A 60 4.29 6.56 1.49
C GLN A 60 3.48 6.09 2.70
N PHE A 61 2.35 6.74 2.98
CA PHE A 61 1.45 6.33 4.06
C PHE A 61 0.83 4.94 3.79
N ILE A 62 0.26 4.72 2.61
CA ILE A 62 -0.30 3.42 2.20
C ILE A 62 0.75 2.31 2.32
N LYS A 63 1.93 2.54 1.74
CA LYS A 63 3.05 1.59 1.78
C LYS A 63 3.45 1.25 3.22
N SER A 64 3.52 2.23 4.12
CA SER A 64 3.80 1.99 5.54
C SER A 64 2.78 1.10 6.26
N LYS A 65 1.55 1.00 5.74
CA LYS A 65 0.48 0.17 6.31
C LYS A 65 0.42 -1.21 5.69
N LEU A 66 0.90 -1.35 4.45
CA LEU A 66 1.00 -2.64 3.76
C LEU A 66 2.29 -3.39 4.11
N LYS A 67 3.37 -2.70 4.52
CA LYS A 67 4.62 -3.34 4.91
C LYS A 67 4.51 -4.09 6.24
N GLN A 68 4.94 -5.35 6.24
CA GLN A 68 5.18 -6.18 7.40
C GLN A 68 6.40 -5.67 8.20
N PHE A 69 7.49 -5.32 7.53
CA PHE A 69 8.71 -4.83 8.17
C PHE A 69 8.78 -3.31 8.08
N SER A 70 8.13 -2.67 9.04
CA SER A 70 8.26 -1.23 9.26
C SER A 70 9.50 -0.97 10.12
N VAL A 71 10.37 -0.04 9.68
CA VAL A 71 11.40 0.52 10.55
C VAL A 71 10.70 1.59 11.38
N GLU A 72 10.53 1.36 12.69
CA GLU A 72 10.09 2.40 13.64
C GLU A 72 11.10 3.54 13.75
#